data_AF-A0A534QHK4-F1
#
_entry.id   AF-A0A534QHK4-F1
#
_cell.length_a   1.000
_cell.length_b   1.000
_cell.length_c   1.000
_cell.angle_alpha   90.00
_cell.angle_beta   90.00
_cell.angle_gamma   90.00
#
_symmetry.space_group_name_H-M   'P 1'
#
loop_
_entity.id
_entity.type
_entity.pdbx_description
1 polymer ?
#
loop_
_entity_poly.entity_id
_entity_poly.type
_entity_poly.pdbx_seq_one_letter_code
_entity_poly.pdbx_strand_id
1 'polypeptide(L)'
;MICFSGGVELGQYDRSLTWDQMHILNNAGIRFENPFFTVESIRIDNVTDGIRPIAGPFTIRGSWLTYVRDDCVENDHVRGGLIDDSLFDGCYVGISERPSTAIIASGYDGRNELLTIRKSLMRLQPMPGPRGGLATDLGNGQFFKWSDLATQLELDDNVFMAEQVAESGSNTMGVPSSLVSCSNNVMVWLGQGPYPAPLPPCFTVTTDRSVWDGAVAVWKARHGVAP
;
A
#
# COMPACT_ATOMS: atom_id res chain seq x y z
N MET A 1 15.96 -8.87 17.11
CA MET A 1 15.55 -7.88 16.10
C MET A 1 16.52 -7.98 14.94
N ILE A 2 16.01 -8.24 13.74
CA ILE A 2 16.80 -8.22 12.51
C ILE A 2 16.37 -6.97 11.74
N CYS A 3 17.34 -6.20 11.22
CA CYS A 3 17.06 -5.02 10.41
C CYS A 3 17.71 -5.17 9.03
N PHE A 4 16.92 -4.96 7.98
CA PHE A 4 17.40 -4.70 6.64
C PHE A 4 17.29 -3.19 6.39
N SER A 5 18.44 -2.53 6.18
CA SER A 5 18.52 -1.07 6.06
C SER A 5 19.13 -0.67 4.72
N GLY A 6 18.48 0.27 4.03
CA GLY A 6 18.94 0.80 2.75
C GLY A 6 18.71 -0.17 1.60
N GLY A 7 19.49 0.01 0.54
CA GLY A 7 19.44 -0.85 -0.65
C GLY A 7 18.44 -0.38 -1.71
N VAL A 8 18.64 -0.91 -2.92
CA VAL A 8 17.82 -0.60 -4.09
C VAL A 8 17.46 -1.90 -4.79
N GLU A 9 16.17 -2.15 -4.93
CA GLU A 9 15.61 -3.24 -5.73
C GLU A 9 14.89 -2.64 -6.94
N LEU A 10 15.42 -2.86 -8.15
CA LEU A 10 14.88 -2.31 -9.39
C LEU A 10 14.43 -3.43 -10.30
N GLY A 11 13.15 -3.76 -10.28
CA GLY A 11 12.60 -4.72 -11.22
C GLY A 11 12.69 -4.20 -12.66
N GLN A 12 13.03 -5.10 -13.58
CA GLN A 12 13.24 -4.79 -15.00
C GLN A 12 12.07 -5.32 -15.86
N TYR A 13 10.88 -5.45 -15.28
CA TYR A 13 9.70 -5.93 -16.01
C TYR A 13 9.24 -4.91 -17.05
N ASP A 14 8.73 -5.41 -18.16
CA ASP A 14 8.09 -4.57 -19.17
C ASP A 14 6.86 -3.87 -18.57
N ARG A 15 6.87 -2.54 -18.63
CA ARG A 15 5.80 -1.71 -18.05
C ARG A 15 4.48 -1.81 -18.80
N SER A 16 4.47 -2.40 -19.99
CA SER A 16 3.28 -2.69 -20.79
C SER A 16 2.58 -4.00 -20.45
N LEU A 17 3.19 -4.86 -19.61
CA LEU A 17 2.54 -6.07 -19.13
C LEU A 17 1.20 -5.72 -18.48
N THR A 18 0.22 -6.61 -18.54
CA THR A 18 -1.02 -6.46 -17.79
C THR A 18 -0.81 -6.83 -16.32
N TRP A 19 -1.74 -6.46 -15.46
CA TRP A 19 -1.82 -6.93 -14.07
C TRP A 19 -1.81 -8.46 -14.03
N ASP A 20 -2.63 -9.15 -14.84
CA ASP A 20 -2.68 -10.62 -14.85
C ASP A 20 -1.32 -11.25 -15.18
N GLN A 21 -0.59 -10.67 -16.14
CA GLN A 21 0.75 -11.13 -16.50
C GLN A 21 1.76 -10.92 -15.36
N MET A 22 1.71 -9.75 -14.69
CA MET A 22 2.57 -9.46 -13.54
C MET A 22 2.21 -10.32 -12.32
N HIS A 23 0.94 -10.59 -12.09
CA HIS A 23 0.43 -11.36 -10.97
C HIS A 23 0.86 -12.83 -11.05
N ILE A 24 0.93 -13.41 -12.26
CA ILE A 24 1.45 -14.78 -12.47
C ILE A 24 2.89 -14.94 -11.98
N LEU A 25 3.72 -13.88 -12.04
CA LEU A 25 5.13 -13.94 -11.63
C LEU A 25 5.31 -14.08 -10.11
N ASN A 26 4.34 -13.59 -9.33
CA ASN A 26 4.24 -13.76 -7.88
C ASN A 26 5.57 -13.54 -7.10
N ASN A 27 6.25 -12.43 -7.36
CA ASN A 27 7.45 -12.02 -6.65
C ASN A 27 7.18 -10.84 -5.71
N ALA A 28 8.12 -10.58 -4.80
CA ALA A 28 8.13 -9.38 -4.01
C ALA A 28 9.54 -8.77 -4.03
N GLY A 29 9.65 -7.44 -3.97
CA GLY A 29 10.93 -6.77 -3.84
C GLY A 29 11.68 -7.18 -2.56
N ILE A 30 10.95 -7.38 -1.47
CA ILE A 30 11.48 -8.04 -0.27
C ILE A 30 10.40 -8.89 0.40
N ARG A 31 10.78 -10.10 0.82
CA ARG A 31 9.94 -11.01 1.59
C ARG A 31 10.69 -11.46 2.83
N PHE A 32 10.02 -11.50 3.98
CA PHE A 32 10.62 -11.98 5.23
C PHE A 32 9.65 -12.80 6.08
N GLU A 33 10.22 -13.78 6.79
CA GLU A 33 9.48 -14.71 7.67
C GLU A 33 9.88 -14.60 9.14
N ASN A 34 10.84 -13.74 9.47
CA ASN A 34 11.27 -13.56 10.85
C ASN A 34 10.34 -12.56 11.56
N PRO A 35 9.89 -12.82 12.79
CA PRO A 35 9.19 -11.83 13.59
C PRO A 35 10.16 -10.74 14.07
N PHE A 36 9.62 -9.58 14.44
CA PHE A 36 10.40 -8.39 14.86
C PHE A 36 11.44 -7.95 13.81
N PHE A 37 11.07 -8.10 12.53
CA PHE A 37 11.90 -7.71 11.40
C PHE A 37 11.60 -6.26 11.01
N THR A 38 12.67 -5.49 10.78
CA THR A 38 12.58 -4.12 10.28
C THR A 38 13.10 -4.06 8.85
N VAL A 39 12.32 -3.47 7.96
CA VAL A 39 12.75 -3.00 6.64
C VAL A 39 12.81 -1.47 6.73
N GLU A 40 13.98 -0.88 6.49
CA GLU A 40 14.11 0.57 6.55
C GLU A 40 14.89 1.15 5.37
N SER A 41 14.50 2.36 4.95
CA SER A 41 15.23 3.17 3.96
C SER A 41 15.49 2.47 2.62
N ILE A 42 14.71 1.43 2.28
CA ILE A 42 14.86 0.70 1.02
C ILE A 42 14.17 1.43 -0.13
N ARG A 43 14.77 1.38 -1.32
CA ARG A 43 14.14 1.79 -2.57
C ARG A 43 13.68 0.56 -3.35
N ILE A 44 12.41 0.48 -3.74
CA ILE A 44 11.88 -0.63 -4.57
C ILE A 44 11.07 -0.07 -5.76
N ASP A 45 11.44 -0.40 -7.00
CA ASP A 45 10.74 0.01 -8.22
C ASP A 45 10.30 -1.18 -9.07
N ASN A 46 9.13 -1.07 -9.70
CA ASN A 46 8.71 -1.92 -10.82
C ASN A 46 8.82 -3.42 -10.52
N VAL A 47 8.20 -3.86 -9.42
CA VAL A 47 8.10 -5.26 -8.96
C VAL A 47 6.64 -5.71 -8.96
N THR A 48 6.35 -7.01 -8.77
CA THR A 48 4.97 -7.47 -8.54
C THR A 48 4.46 -6.93 -7.21
N ASP A 49 4.90 -7.47 -6.08
CA ASP A 49 4.63 -6.91 -4.75
C ASP A 49 5.84 -6.14 -4.21
N GLY A 50 5.58 -5.14 -3.36
CA GLY A 50 6.62 -4.34 -2.76
C GLY A 50 7.31 -5.05 -1.60
N ILE A 51 6.65 -5.05 -0.44
CA ILE A 51 7.14 -5.66 0.80
C ILE A 51 6.13 -6.73 1.25
N ARG A 52 6.61 -7.96 1.45
CA ARG A 52 5.79 -9.13 1.80
C ARG A 52 6.16 -9.70 3.18
N PRO A 53 5.57 -9.19 4.27
CA PRO A 53 5.70 -9.81 5.60
C PRO A 53 4.93 -11.13 5.68
N ILE A 54 5.58 -12.17 6.20
CA ILE A 54 4.96 -13.46 6.54
C ILE A 54 4.79 -13.61 8.06
N ALA A 55 5.68 -12.97 8.83
CA ALA A 55 5.66 -12.95 10.28
C ALA A 55 5.61 -11.53 10.84
N GLY A 56 5.06 -11.42 12.05
CA GLY A 56 4.96 -10.17 12.79
C GLY A 56 5.38 -10.32 14.26
N PRO A 57 5.42 -9.20 15.00
CA PRO A 57 5.22 -7.85 14.50
C PRO A 57 6.37 -7.42 13.57
N PHE A 58 6.10 -6.53 12.62
CA PHE A 58 7.12 -5.99 11.71
C PHE A 58 7.20 -4.47 11.77
N THR A 59 8.26 -3.91 11.20
CA THR A 59 8.38 -2.47 10.96
C THR A 59 8.84 -2.20 9.53
N ILE A 60 8.12 -1.31 8.84
CA ILE A 60 8.52 -0.74 7.56
C ILE A 60 8.68 0.77 7.80
N ARG A 61 9.87 1.33 7.56
CA ARG A 61 10.07 2.76 7.80
C ARG A 61 11.01 3.46 6.83
N GLY A 62 10.69 4.69 6.43
CA GLY A 62 11.53 5.42 5.48
C GLY A 62 11.64 4.76 4.11
N SER A 63 10.78 3.78 3.80
CA SER A 63 10.86 3.03 2.55
C SER A 63 10.27 3.83 1.39
N TRP A 64 10.88 3.73 0.21
CA TRP A 64 10.41 4.40 -1.01
C TRP A 64 10.07 3.37 -2.11
N LEU A 65 8.78 3.18 -2.33
CA LEU A 65 8.25 2.27 -3.32
C LEU A 65 7.64 3.05 -4.49
N THR A 66 7.89 2.60 -5.72
CA THR A 66 7.25 3.17 -6.92
C THR A 66 6.89 2.07 -7.91
N TYR A 67 5.80 2.30 -8.65
CA TYR A 67 5.36 1.42 -9.73
C TYR A 67 5.25 -0.07 -9.32
N VAL A 68 4.68 -0.34 -8.13
CA VAL A 68 4.41 -1.70 -7.64
C VAL A 68 3.15 -2.24 -8.28
N ARG A 69 3.26 -3.39 -8.95
CA ARG A 69 2.28 -3.86 -9.94
C ARG A 69 1.13 -4.67 -9.36
N ASP A 70 1.20 -5.04 -8.08
CA ASP A 70 0.11 -5.62 -7.31
C ASP A 70 0.04 -4.93 -5.93
N ASP A 71 0.44 -5.55 -4.83
CA ASP A 71 0.30 -4.98 -3.50
C ASP A 71 1.61 -4.27 -3.05
N CYS A 72 1.55 -2.97 -2.74
CA CYS A 72 2.71 -2.23 -2.17
C CYS A 72 3.19 -2.86 -0.86
N VAL A 73 2.25 -3.33 -0.03
CA VAL A 73 2.52 -4.25 1.08
C VAL A 73 1.55 -5.43 1.01
N GLU A 74 2.07 -6.63 0.74
CA GLU A 74 1.29 -7.87 0.76
C GLU A 74 1.41 -8.53 2.15
N ASN A 75 0.55 -8.12 3.09
CA ASN A 75 0.44 -8.69 4.43
C ASN A 75 -0.70 -9.74 4.48
N ASP A 76 -0.75 -10.63 3.50
CA ASP A 76 -1.78 -11.68 3.44
C ASP A 76 -1.71 -12.66 4.62
N HIS A 77 -0.62 -12.66 5.39
CA HIS A 77 -0.50 -13.40 6.65
C HIS A 77 -1.06 -12.62 7.86
N VAL A 78 -1.75 -11.50 7.63
CA VAL A 78 -2.55 -10.75 8.61
C VAL A 78 -1.79 -10.49 9.91
N ARG A 79 -0.56 -10.00 9.78
CA ARG A 79 0.34 -9.75 10.91
C ARG A 79 0.30 -8.30 11.35
N GLY A 80 0.28 -8.06 12.66
CA GLY A 80 0.43 -6.71 13.21
C GLY A 80 1.80 -6.12 12.87
N GLY A 81 1.90 -4.80 12.96
CA GLY A 81 3.14 -4.10 12.62
C GLY A 81 3.00 -2.59 12.57
N LEU A 82 4.10 -1.95 12.19
CA LEU A 82 4.19 -0.51 12.02
C LEU A 82 4.69 -0.17 10.61
N ILE A 83 3.96 0.68 9.92
CA ILE A 83 4.41 1.38 8.72
C ILE A 83 4.56 2.86 9.09
N ASP A 84 5.78 3.37 9.07
CA ASP A 84 6.10 4.70 9.57
C ASP A 84 6.89 5.50 8.53
N ASP A 85 6.54 6.76 8.31
CA ASP A 85 7.34 7.69 7.51
C ASP A 85 7.80 7.12 6.15
N SER A 86 6.92 6.44 5.42
CA SER A 86 7.25 5.77 4.14
C SER A 86 6.52 6.40 2.96
N LEU A 87 7.14 6.36 1.78
CA LEU A 87 6.60 6.87 0.52
C LEU A 87 6.29 5.72 -0.43
N PHE A 88 5.00 5.46 -0.64
CA PHE A 88 4.48 4.51 -1.62
C PHE A 88 3.87 5.30 -2.80
N ASP A 89 4.71 5.67 -3.76
CA ASP A 89 4.36 6.58 -4.86
C ASP A 89 4.11 5.81 -6.17
N GLY A 90 3.01 5.05 -6.18
CA GLY A 90 2.55 4.31 -7.35
C GLY A 90 2.34 2.84 -7.04
N CYS A 91 1.27 2.55 -6.31
CA CYS A 91 0.80 1.22 -6.02
C CYS A 91 -0.37 0.85 -6.94
N TYR A 92 -0.45 -0.41 -7.36
CA TYR A 92 -1.69 -0.93 -7.94
C TYR A 92 -2.75 -1.13 -6.83
N VAL A 93 -2.38 -1.78 -5.74
CA VAL A 93 -3.09 -1.85 -4.45
C VAL A 93 -2.16 -1.36 -3.35
N GLY A 94 -2.69 -0.59 -2.40
CA GLY A 94 -1.90 -0.09 -1.27
C GLY A 94 -1.39 -1.21 -0.36
N ILE A 95 -2.30 -1.84 0.37
CA ILE A 95 -2.01 -2.91 1.33
C ILE A 95 -3.03 -4.04 1.15
N SER A 96 -2.53 -5.28 1.11
CA SER A 96 -3.35 -6.48 1.18
C SER A 96 -3.24 -7.17 2.53
N GLU A 97 -4.39 -7.47 3.10
CA GLU A 97 -4.59 -8.39 4.22
C GLU A 97 -5.73 -9.35 3.85
N ARG A 98 -5.57 -10.01 2.70
CA ARG A 98 -6.59 -10.90 2.12
C ARG A 98 -6.01 -12.31 1.98
N PRO A 99 -5.90 -13.07 3.09
CA PRO A 99 -5.28 -14.38 3.10
C PRO A 99 -5.94 -15.30 2.07
N SER A 100 -5.12 -16.04 1.33
CA SER A 100 -5.58 -17.14 0.50
C SER A 100 -6.17 -18.27 1.35
N THR A 101 -6.97 -19.15 0.75
CA THR A 101 -7.52 -20.35 1.43
C THR A 101 -6.44 -21.19 2.12
N ALA A 102 -5.24 -21.29 1.54
CA ALA A 102 -4.12 -22.03 2.13
C ALA A 102 -3.54 -21.34 3.39
N ILE A 103 -3.47 -20.01 3.38
CA ILE A 103 -3.04 -19.22 4.53
C ILE A 103 -4.07 -19.33 5.66
N ILE A 104 -5.36 -19.23 5.34
CA ILE A 104 -6.46 -19.43 6.30
C ILE A 104 -6.38 -20.84 6.93
N ALA A 105 -6.20 -21.88 6.10
CA ALA A 105 -6.09 -23.26 6.57
C ALA A 105 -4.86 -23.50 7.47
N SER A 106 -3.84 -22.64 7.36
CA SER A 106 -2.64 -22.66 8.20
C SER A 106 -2.83 -21.92 9.54
N GLY A 107 -4.03 -21.39 9.82
CA GLY A 107 -4.43 -20.82 11.10
C GLY A 107 -4.04 -19.35 11.32
N TYR A 108 -3.72 -18.61 10.26
CA TYR A 108 -3.44 -17.18 10.35
C TYR A 108 -4.73 -16.39 10.58
N ASP A 109 -4.76 -15.60 11.66
CA ASP A 109 -5.88 -14.76 12.07
C ASP A 109 -5.34 -13.49 12.74
N GLY A 110 -5.59 -12.33 12.12
CA GLY A 110 -5.07 -11.04 12.54
C GLY A 110 -6.01 -10.22 13.39
N ARG A 111 -7.25 -10.67 13.67
CA ARG A 111 -8.29 -9.84 14.32
C ARG A 111 -7.90 -9.28 15.70
N ASN A 112 -6.91 -9.88 16.36
CA ASN A 112 -6.37 -9.46 17.65
C ASN A 112 -5.00 -8.76 17.55
N GLU A 113 -4.51 -8.55 16.33
CA GLU A 113 -3.28 -7.82 16.02
C GLU A 113 -3.63 -6.40 15.56
N LEU A 114 -2.64 -5.50 15.62
CA LEU A 114 -2.78 -4.11 15.18
C LEU A 114 -1.75 -3.79 14.10
N LEU A 115 -2.21 -3.29 12.95
CA LEU A 115 -1.38 -2.60 11.97
C LEU A 115 -1.55 -1.10 12.15
N THR A 116 -0.48 -0.41 12.51
CA THR A 116 -0.42 1.05 12.57
C THR A 116 0.26 1.58 11.32
N ILE A 117 -0.37 2.53 10.64
CA ILE A 117 0.21 3.26 9.52
C ILE A 117 0.22 4.73 9.89
N ARG A 118 1.41 5.33 9.92
CA ARG A 118 1.51 6.74 10.28
C ARG A 118 2.56 7.49 9.47
N LYS A 119 2.34 8.81 9.35
CA LYS A 119 3.26 9.76 8.70
C LYS A 119 3.66 9.33 7.29
N SER A 120 2.85 8.51 6.65
CA SER A 120 3.18 7.84 5.39
C SER A 120 2.35 8.40 4.24
N LEU A 121 2.93 8.30 3.05
CA LEU A 121 2.35 8.79 1.81
C LEU A 121 2.03 7.60 0.92
N MET A 122 0.79 7.46 0.46
CA MET A 122 0.38 6.35 -0.39
C MET A 122 -0.45 6.83 -1.58
N ARG A 123 0.03 6.57 -2.80
CA ARG A 123 -0.68 6.88 -4.04
C ARG A 123 -1.02 5.61 -4.80
N LEU A 124 -2.30 5.47 -5.13
CA LEU A 124 -2.74 4.53 -6.15
C LEU A 124 -2.44 5.11 -7.53
N GLN A 125 -1.76 4.33 -8.37
CA GLN A 125 -1.45 4.71 -9.73
C GLN A 125 -2.23 3.83 -10.70
N PRO A 126 -3.01 4.41 -11.62
CA PRO A 126 -3.52 3.70 -12.78
C PRO A 126 -2.37 3.12 -13.62
N MET A 127 -2.38 1.81 -13.86
CA MET A 127 -1.36 1.07 -14.60
C MET A 127 -1.97 0.30 -15.78
N PRO A 128 -1.18 -0.01 -16.83
CA PRO A 128 -1.67 -0.72 -18.01
C PRO A 128 -2.23 -2.11 -17.71
N GLY A 129 -3.32 -2.45 -18.40
CA GLY A 129 -3.93 -3.77 -18.37
C GLY A 129 -4.43 -4.18 -16.99
N PRO A 130 -5.39 -3.46 -16.39
CA PRO A 130 -5.92 -3.82 -15.08
C PRO A 130 -6.59 -5.19 -15.08
N ARG A 131 -6.85 -5.71 -13.88
CA ARG A 131 -7.39 -7.05 -13.68
C ARG A 131 -8.71 -7.23 -14.43
N GLY A 132 -8.73 -8.18 -15.36
CA GLY A 132 -9.91 -8.43 -16.20
C GLY A 132 -10.26 -7.32 -17.20
N GLY A 133 -9.42 -6.29 -17.35
CA GLY A 133 -9.53 -5.24 -18.35
C GLY A 133 -8.71 -5.52 -19.62
N LEU A 134 -8.76 -4.60 -20.59
CA LEU A 134 -7.94 -4.69 -21.79
C LEU A 134 -6.52 -4.19 -21.51
N ALA A 135 -5.53 -4.70 -22.25
CA ALA A 135 -4.13 -4.26 -22.11
C ALA A 135 -3.92 -2.75 -22.34
N THR A 136 -4.85 -2.09 -23.05
CA THR A 136 -4.84 -0.64 -23.31
C THR A 136 -5.47 0.19 -22.21
N ASP A 137 -6.21 -0.44 -21.29
CA ASP A 137 -6.89 0.27 -20.21
C ASP A 137 -5.87 0.62 -19.11
N LEU A 138 -6.17 1.69 -18.36
CA LEU A 138 -5.44 2.03 -17.15
C LEU A 138 -6.34 1.79 -15.94
N GLY A 139 -5.85 1.01 -14.98
CA GLY A 139 -6.60 0.69 -13.77
C GLY A 139 -5.72 0.53 -12.55
N ASN A 140 -6.36 0.55 -11.39
CA ASN A 140 -5.74 0.28 -10.10
C ASN A 140 -6.77 -0.45 -9.23
N GLY A 141 -6.27 -1.14 -8.21
CA GLY A 141 -7.08 -1.63 -7.11
C GLY A 141 -7.38 -0.54 -6.08
N GLN A 142 -7.50 -0.92 -4.82
CA GLN A 142 -7.86 -0.05 -3.69
C GLN A 142 -6.68 0.17 -2.74
N PHE A 143 -6.82 1.10 -1.79
CA PHE A 143 -5.82 1.28 -0.72
C PHE A 143 -5.76 0.08 0.21
N PHE A 144 -6.91 -0.47 0.58
CA PHE A 144 -7.01 -1.56 1.56
C PHE A 144 -7.77 -2.75 0.98
N LYS A 145 -7.03 -3.78 0.57
CA LYS A 145 -7.57 -5.08 0.15
C LYS A 145 -7.73 -5.95 1.41
N TRP A 146 -8.85 -5.78 2.09
CA TRP A 146 -9.05 -6.24 3.46
C TRP A 146 -9.97 -7.46 3.55
N SER A 147 -9.74 -8.33 4.53
CA SER A 147 -10.60 -9.49 4.83
C SER A 147 -11.19 -9.41 6.24
N ASP A 148 -12.14 -10.31 6.54
CA ASP A 148 -12.71 -10.43 7.90
C ASP A 148 -11.72 -10.99 8.92
N LEU A 149 -10.57 -11.52 8.48
CA LEU A 149 -9.49 -12.03 9.34
C LEU A 149 -8.33 -11.03 9.47
N ALA A 150 -8.44 -9.89 8.82
CA ALA A 150 -7.40 -8.87 8.83
C ALA A 150 -7.24 -8.22 10.21
N THR A 151 -6.14 -7.50 10.35
CA THR A 151 -5.76 -6.78 11.56
C THR A 151 -6.74 -5.66 11.90
N GLN A 152 -6.70 -5.24 13.16
CA GLN A 152 -7.18 -3.92 13.52
C GLN A 152 -6.26 -2.88 12.86
N LEU A 153 -6.83 -1.73 12.50
CA LEU A 153 -6.13 -0.69 11.77
C LEU A 153 -6.09 0.61 12.56
N GLU A 154 -4.92 1.25 12.59
CA GLU A 154 -4.72 2.60 13.09
C GLU A 154 -4.05 3.46 12.01
N LEU A 155 -4.59 4.66 11.76
CA LEU A 155 -4.14 5.57 10.69
C LEU A 155 -3.90 6.99 11.21
N ASP A 156 -2.65 7.45 11.22
CA ASP A 156 -2.31 8.79 11.76
C ASP A 156 -1.37 9.61 10.87
N ASP A 157 -1.72 10.87 10.61
CA ASP A 157 -0.89 11.82 9.86
C ASP A 157 -0.48 11.33 8.46
N ASN A 158 -1.33 10.56 7.78
CA ASN A 158 -1.04 10.04 6.44
C ASN A 158 -1.61 10.93 5.33
N VAL A 159 -1.00 10.88 4.15
CA VAL A 159 -1.57 11.45 2.92
C VAL A 159 -1.79 10.32 1.92
N PHE A 160 -3.02 10.17 1.47
CA PHE A 160 -3.43 9.24 0.44
C PHE A 160 -3.74 10.00 -0.85
N MET A 161 -3.46 9.42 -2.01
CA MET A 161 -3.84 9.99 -3.30
C MET A 161 -4.39 8.94 -4.26
N ALA A 162 -5.52 9.23 -4.89
CA ALA A 162 -6.10 8.40 -5.93
C ALA A 162 -6.62 9.25 -7.10
N GLU A 163 -6.39 8.75 -8.32
CA GLU A 163 -6.72 9.46 -9.56
C GLU A 163 -8.01 8.95 -10.21
N GLN A 164 -8.49 7.79 -9.78
CA GLN A 164 -9.74 7.20 -10.25
C GLN A 164 -10.27 6.16 -9.26
N VAL A 165 -11.50 5.70 -9.49
CA VAL A 165 -12.14 4.66 -8.68
C VAL A 165 -11.40 3.34 -8.91
N ALA A 166 -11.20 2.55 -7.85
CA ALA A 166 -10.67 1.20 -7.95
C ALA A 166 -11.51 0.35 -8.91
N GLU A 167 -10.85 -0.57 -9.63
CA GLU A 167 -11.51 -1.52 -10.53
C GLU A 167 -12.59 -2.36 -9.82
N SER A 168 -12.43 -2.58 -8.51
CA SER A 168 -13.35 -3.35 -7.68
C SER A 168 -14.58 -2.54 -7.24
N GLY A 169 -14.67 -1.27 -7.64
CA GLY A 169 -15.82 -0.40 -7.43
C GLY A 169 -15.61 0.67 -6.37
N SER A 170 -16.57 1.60 -6.29
CA SER A 170 -16.55 2.71 -5.33
C SER A 170 -16.54 2.25 -3.88
N ASN A 171 -17.20 1.14 -3.57
CA ASN A 171 -17.30 0.59 -2.22
C ASN A 171 -15.97 0.11 -1.63
N THR A 172 -14.96 -0.19 -2.46
CA THR A 172 -13.64 -0.61 -1.96
C THR A 172 -12.70 0.56 -1.68
N MET A 173 -13.10 1.80 -1.99
CA MET A 173 -12.30 2.99 -1.73
C MET A 173 -12.36 3.43 -0.25
N GLY A 174 -13.25 2.86 0.57
CA GLY A 174 -13.35 3.21 1.99
C GLY A 174 -12.16 2.74 2.83
N VAL A 175 -12.18 3.12 4.11
CA VAL A 175 -11.29 2.57 5.13
C VAL A 175 -11.93 1.31 5.72
N PRO A 176 -11.15 0.25 6.06
CA PRO A 176 -11.69 -0.95 6.69
C PRO A 176 -12.52 -0.68 7.96
N SER A 177 -13.56 -1.49 8.19
CA SER A 177 -14.39 -1.41 9.39
C SER A 177 -13.66 -1.80 10.67
N SER A 178 -12.50 -2.47 10.57
CA SER A 178 -11.59 -2.76 11.69
C SER A 178 -10.70 -1.57 12.08
N LEU A 179 -10.94 -0.37 11.53
CA LEU A 179 -10.31 0.85 12.00
C LEU A 179 -10.69 1.13 13.45
N VAL A 180 -9.70 1.13 14.34
CA VAL A 180 -9.89 1.34 15.78
C VAL A 180 -9.46 2.73 16.26
N SER A 181 -8.56 3.39 15.52
CA SER A 181 -8.09 4.74 15.82
C SER A 181 -7.65 5.45 14.54
N CYS A 182 -7.83 6.78 14.49
CA CYS A 182 -7.24 7.58 13.42
C CYS A 182 -7.18 9.07 13.73
N SER A 183 -6.20 9.77 13.15
CA SER A 183 -6.07 11.23 13.23
C SER A 183 -5.39 11.84 12.01
N ASN A 184 -5.79 13.07 11.65
CA ASN A 184 -5.10 13.94 10.69
C ASN A 184 -4.73 13.30 9.33
N ASN A 185 -5.60 12.46 8.77
CA ASN A 185 -5.35 11.88 7.45
C ASN A 185 -5.87 12.82 6.35
N VAL A 186 -5.20 12.81 5.19
CA VAL A 186 -5.64 13.56 4.01
C VAL A 186 -5.89 12.58 2.87
N MET A 187 -7.02 12.76 2.17
CA MET A 187 -7.30 12.09 0.90
C MET A 187 -7.25 13.12 -0.22
N VAL A 188 -6.26 13.01 -1.09
CA VAL A 188 -6.16 13.76 -2.34
C VAL A 188 -6.89 12.98 -3.43
N TRP A 189 -8.09 13.42 -3.77
CA TRP A 189 -8.95 12.80 -4.78
C TRP A 189 -8.92 13.58 -6.07
N LEU A 190 -8.34 12.99 -7.13
CA LEU A 190 -8.26 13.61 -8.46
C LEU A 190 -9.19 12.96 -9.48
N GLY A 191 -9.94 11.94 -9.09
CA GLY A 191 -10.95 11.32 -9.95
C GLY A 191 -12.17 12.23 -10.15
N GLN A 192 -13.07 11.80 -11.03
CA GLN A 192 -14.27 12.57 -11.32
C GLN A 192 -15.25 12.59 -10.14
N GLY A 193 -15.85 13.76 -9.89
CA GLY A 193 -16.88 13.94 -8.88
C GLY A 193 -16.35 13.90 -7.43
N PRO A 194 -17.24 13.81 -6.43
CA PRO A 194 -16.83 13.66 -5.05
C PRO A 194 -16.13 12.32 -4.80
N TYR A 195 -15.36 12.24 -3.71
CA TYR A 195 -14.76 10.97 -3.29
C TYR A 195 -15.84 9.89 -3.11
N PRO A 196 -15.66 8.67 -3.65
CA PRO A 196 -16.77 7.77 -3.91
C PRO A 196 -17.17 6.87 -2.72
N ALA A 197 -16.46 6.95 -1.60
CA ALA A 197 -16.69 6.14 -0.41
C ALA A 197 -16.75 6.99 0.87
N PRO A 198 -17.46 6.53 1.92
CA PRO A 198 -17.39 7.21 3.21
C PRO A 198 -15.98 7.13 3.78
N LEU A 199 -15.50 8.25 4.32
CA LEU A 199 -14.28 8.31 5.12
C LEU A 199 -14.63 8.71 6.56
N PRO A 200 -13.89 8.20 7.56
CA PRO A 200 -14.07 8.63 8.94
C PRO A 200 -13.77 10.12 9.12
N PRO A 201 -14.29 10.78 10.19
CA PRO A 201 -14.09 12.21 10.42
C PRO A 201 -12.63 12.67 10.55
N CYS A 202 -11.69 11.75 10.78
CA CYS A 202 -10.26 12.02 10.84
C CYS A 202 -9.63 12.25 9.45
N PHE A 203 -10.40 12.17 8.35
CA PHE A 203 -9.96 12.46 6.99
C PHE A 203 -10.40 13.84 6.53
N THR A 204 -9.46 14.61 5.96
CA THR A 204 -9.76 15.76 5.11
C THR A 204 -9.65 15.36 3.65
N VAL A 205 -10.71 15.55 2.87
CA VAL A 205 -10.69 15.31 1.42
C VAL A 205 -10.38 16.61 0.68
N THR A 206 -9.46 16.56 -0.27
CA THR A 206 -9.11 17.68 -1.15
C THR A 206 -8.94 17.21 -2.59
N THR A 207 -9.19 18.10 -3.55
CA THR A 207 -8.86 17.88 -4.98
C THR A 207 -7.57 18.59 -5.38
N ASP A 208 -6.88 19.21 -4.43
CA ASP A 208 -5.63 19.93 -4.67
C ASP A 208 -4.44 18.96 -4.72
N ARG A 209 -3.96 18.67 -5.94
CA ARG A 209 -2.79 17.82 -6.18
C ARG A 209 -1.53 18.33 -5.48
N SER A 210 -1.41 19.65 -5.26
CA SER A 210 -0.21 20.22 -4.64
C SER A 210 0.00 19.76 -3.19
N VAL A 211 -1.06 19.29 -2.52
CA VAL A 211 -0.95 18.69 -1.19
C VAL A 211 -0.14 17.39 -1.23
N TRP A 212 -0.38 16.54 -2.23
CA TRP A 212 0.43 15.34 -2.44
C TRP A 212 1.86 15.71 -2.84
N ASP A 213 2.01 16.55 -3.88
CA ASP A 213 3.32 16.91 -4.42
C ASP A 213 4.22 17.56 -3.35
N GLY A 214 3.65 18.45 -2.53
CA GLY A 214 4.34 19.08 -1.42
C GLY A 214 4.75 18.09 -0.33
N ALA A 215 3.86 17.15 0.04
CA ALA A 215 4.17 16.11 1.01
C ALA A 215 5.31 15.20 0.51
N VAL A 216 5.28 14.79 -0.77
CA VAL A 216 6.36 14.00 -1.39
C VAL A 216 7.67 14.78 -1.41
N ALA A 217 7.65 16.06 -1.79
CA ALA A 217 8.85 16.89 -1.81
C ALA A 217 9.47 17.04 -0.42
N VAL A 218 8.65 17.26 0.61
CA VAL A 218 9.09 17.34 2.01
C VAL A 218 9.67 16.01 2.47
N TRP A 219 9.00 14.90 2.16
CA TRP A 219 9.48 13.56 2.49
C TRP A 219 10.84 13.29 1.82
N LYS A 220 10.95 13.52 0.52
CA LYS A 220 12.20 13.32 -0.23
C LYS A 220 13.35 14.15 0.33
N ALA A 221 13.08 15.42 0.65
CA ALA A 221 14.07 16.31 1.27
C ALA A 221 14.54 15.82 2.64
N ARG A 222 13.62 15.36 3.50
CA ARG A 222 13.94 14.79 4.82
C ARG A 222 14.78 13.51 4.72
N HIS A 223 14.53 12.68 3.71
CA HIS A 223 15.19 11.39 3.50
C HIS A 223 16.42 11.46 2.57
N GLY A 224 16.82 12.66 2.13
CA GLY A 224 18.04 12.86 1.34
C GLY A 224 18.00 12.24 -0.08
N VAL A 225 16.81 11.99 -0.62
CA VAL A 225 16.61 11.50 -1.98
C VAL A 225 16.33 12.67 -2.93
N ALA A 226 17.04 12.70 -4.06
CA ALA A 226 16.86 13.76 -5.06
C ALA A 226 15.44 13.70 -5.68
N PRO A 227 14.87 14.86 -6.09
CA PRO A 227 13.57 14.94 -6.75
C PRO A 227 13.42 14.03 -7.96
#